data_AF-A0A399YA57-F1
#
_entry.id   AF-A0A399YA57-F1
#
_cell.length_a   1.000
_cell.length_b   1.000
_cell.length_c   1.000
_cell.angle_alpha   90.00
_cell.angle_beta   90.00
_cell.angle_gamma   90.00
#
_symmetry.space_group_name_H-M   'P 1'
#
loop_
_entity.id
_entity.type
_entity.pdbx_description
1 polymer ?
#
loop_
_entity_poly.entity_id
_entity_poly.type
_entity_poly.pdbx_seq_one_letter_code
_entity_poly.pdbx_strand_id
1 'polypeptide(L)' 'MIAITSPQNPHIKRVIKLNDRRARDEARQTVVEGVREVRLALSRGIVPVEAYLCPELIDGAEAEAAAR' A
#
# COMPACT_ATOMS: atom_id res chain seq x y z
N MET A 1 -10.00 -2.90 -11.10
CA MET A 1 -9.51 -1.98 -10.05
C MET A 1 -10.73 -1.25 -9.48
N ILE A 2 -10.93 -1.24 -8.16
CA ILE A 2 -12.09 -0.58 -7.53
C ILE A 2 -11.59 0.73 -6.91
N ALA A 3 -12.18 1.85 -7.33
CA ALA A 3 -11.84 3.15 -6.78
C ALA A 3 -12.41 3.28 -5.36
N ILE A 4 -11.53 3.56 -4.38
CA ILE A 4 -11.93 3.82 -3.00
C ILE A 4 -11.87 5.33 -2.78
N THR A 5 -13.04 5.93 -2.54
CA THR A 5 -13.17 7.39 -2.33
C THR A 5 -13.50 7.78 -0.89
N SER A 6 -13.82 6.81 -0.04
CA SER A 6 -14.22 7.05 1.35
C SER A 6 -13.16 6.63 2.35
N PRO A 7 -12.72 7.51 3.27
CA PRO A 7 -11.83 7.14 4.36
C PRO A 7 -12.50 6.18 5.37
N GLN A 8 -13.83 6.07 5.32
CA GLN A 8 -14.57 5.14 6.17
C GLN A 8 -14.54 3.69 5.65
N ASN A 9 -13.97 3.46 4.46
CA ASN A 9 -13.85 2.12 3.88
C ASN A 9 -13.07 1.19 4.83
N PRO A 10 -13.57 -0.04 5.10
CA PRO A 10 -12.92 -0.98 6.01
C PRO A 10 -11.46 -1.30 5.67
N HIS A 11 -11.11 -1.34 4.38
CA HIS A 11 -9.74 -1.59 3.91
C HIS A 11 -8.81 -0.45 4.31
N ILE A 12 -9.23 0.80 4.08
CA ILE A 12 -8.46 2.00 4.46
C ILE A 12 -8.32 2.09 5.99
N LYS A 13 -9.39 1.83 6.75
CA LYS A 13 -9.31 1.77 8.22
C LYS A 13 -8.32 0.72 8.71
N ARG A 14 -8.24 -0.44 8.04
CA ARG A 14 -7.27 -1.49 8.36
C ARG A 14 -5.84 -1.01 8.12
N VAL A 15 -5.56 -0.35 6.99
CA VAL A 15 -4.23 0.23 6.71
C VAL A 15 -3.84 1.23 7.80
N ILE A 16 -4.72 2.17 8.15
CA ILE A 16 -4.48 3.15 9.22
C ILE A 16 -4.18 2.46 10.55
N LYS A 17 -4.90 1.38 10.88
CA LYS A 17 -4.69 0.61 12.11
C LYS A 17 -3.29 -0.01 12.19
N LEU A 18 -2.67 -0.38 11.07
CA LEU A 18 -1.32 -0.96 11.02
C LEU A 18 -0.19 0.05 11.37
N ASN A 19 -0.49 1.33 11.57
CA ASN A 19 0.46 2.28 12.17
C ASN A 19 0.77 1.93 13.63
N ASP A 20 -0.18 1.28 14.33
CA ASP A 20 0.04 0.78 15.69
C ASP A 20 0.88 -0.51 15.69
N ARG A 21 1.84 -0.61 16.61
CA ARG A 21 2.73 -1.77 16.71
C ARG A 21 1.99 -3.05 17.06
N ARG A 22 1.10 -3.00 18.06
CA ARG A 22 0.36 -4.19 18.50
C ARG A 22 -0.53 -4.70 17.38
N ALA A 23 -1.16 -3.81 16.63
CA ALA A 23 -1.93 -4.18 15.44
C ALA A 23 -1.08 -4.88 14.36
N ARG A 24 0.17 -4.43 14.12
CA ARG A 24 1.09 -5.13 13.20
C ARG A 24 1.47 -6.51 13.70
N ASP A 25 1.78 -6.62 14.99
CA ASP A 25 2.19 -7.89 15.61
C ASP A 25 1.03 -8.92 15.54
N GLU A 26 -0.19 -8.49 15.86
CA GLU A 26 -1.41 -9.33 15.76
C GLU A 26 -1.73 -9.73 14.31
N ALA A 27 -1.65 -8.80 13.37
CA ALA A 27 -1.95 -9.06 11.96
C ALA A 27 -0.81 -9.78 11.21
N ARG A 28 0.41 -9.75 11.76
CA ARG A 28 1.67 -10.12 11.09
C ARG A 28 1.83 -9.43 9.72
N GLN A 29 1.46 -8.16 9.68
CA GLN A 29 1.45 -7.33 8.47
C GLN A 29 2.02 -5.95 8.80
N THR A 30 2.72 -5.37 7.83
CA THR A 30 3.20 -3.97 7.90
C THR A 30 2.83 -3.25 6.62
N VAL A 31 2.66 -1.94 6.71
CA VAL A 31 2.47 -1.08 5.53
C VAL A 31 3.86 -0.76 4.98
N VAL A 32 3.98 -0.82 3.65
CA VAL A 32 5.13 -0.33 2.90
C VAL A 32 4.61 0.77 2.00
N GLU A 33 5.13 1.98 2.16
CA GLU A 33 4.69 3.18 1.44
C GLU A 33 5.87 3.84 0.76
N GLY A 34 5.61 4.45 -0.40
CA GLY A 34 6.61 5.11 -1.23
C GLY A 34 7.09 4.22 -2.38
N VAL A 35 7.28 4.84 -3.55
CA VAL A 35 7.68 4.14 -4.79
C VAL A 35 8.98 3.36 -4.58
N ARG A 36 9.97 3.99 -3.91
CA ARG A 36 11.29 3.39 -3.68
C ARG A 36 11.19 2.15 -2.80
N GLU A 37 10.49 2.26 -1.67
CA GLU A 37 10.35 1.22 -0.66
C GLU A 37 9.52 0.05 -1.19
N VAL A 38 8.40 0.33 -1.87
CA VAL A 38 7.56 -0.68 -2.50
C VAL A 38 8.34 -1.43 -3.58
N ARG A 39 9.05 -0.71 -4.46
CA ARG A 39 9.89 -1.33 -5.50
C ARG A 39 10.99 -2.20 -4.89
N LEU A 40 11.63 -1.76 -3.81
CA LEU A 40 12.62 -2.55 -3.09
C LEU A 40 11.99 -3.84 -2.53
N ALA A 41 10.86 -3.74 -1.84
CA ALA A 41 10.17 -4.90 -1.28
C ALA A 41 9.79 -5.93 -2.36
N LEU A 42 9.19 -5.46 -3.46
CA LEU A 42 8.83 -6.30 -4.61
C LEU A 42 10.07 -6.94 -5.25
N SER A 43 11.16 -6.19 -5.43
CA SER A 43 12.42 -6.72 -5.99
C SER A 43 13.07 -7.82 -5.13
N ARG A 44 12.71 -7.89 -3.84
CA ARG A 44 13.16 -8.94 -2.90
C ARG A 44 12.18 -10.11 -2.81
N GLY A 45 11.14 -10.13 -3.65
CA GLY A 45 10.14 -11.19 -3.69
C GLY A 45 9.12 -11.12 -2.56
N ILE A 46 8.99 -9.99 -1.86
CA ILE A 46 7.92 -9.80 -0.89
C ILE A 46 6.61 -9.69 -1.68
N VAL A 47 5.65 -10.57 -1.38
CA VAL A 47 4.32 -10.58 -2.00
C VAL A 47 3.36 -9.77 -1.14
N PRO A 48 2.84 -8.63 -1.61
CA PRO A 48 1.84 -7.87 -0.88
C PRO A 48 0.54 -8.67 -0.74
N VAL A 49 -0.08 -8.59 0.45
CA VAL A 49 -1.43 -9.15 0.65
C VAL A 49 -2.48 -8.29 -0.05
N GLU A 50 -2.22 -6.98 -0.13
CA GLU A 50 -3.08 -5.99 -0.76
C GLU A 50 -2.20 -4.82 -1.21
N ALA A 51 -2.56 -4.18 -2.32
CA ALA A 51 -1.87 -3.02 -2.87
C ALA A 51 -2.88 -1.89 -3.10
N TYR A 52 -2.48 -0.67 -2.74
CA TYR A 52 -3.25 0.54 -2.97
C TYR A 52 -2.49 1.41 -3.95
N LEU A 53 -3.22 1.94 -4.94
CA LEU A 53 -2.66 2.79 -5.98
C LEU A 53 -3.45 4.10 -6.02
N CYS A 54 -2.71 5.21 -6.02
CA CYS A 54 -3.24 6.53 -6.30
C CYS A 54 -2.30 7.17 -7.33
N PRO A 55 -2.55 6.96 -8.64
CA PRO A 55 -1.66 7.45 -9.70
C PRO A 55 -1.41 8.95 -9.62
N GLU A 56 -2.38 9.71 -9.09
CA GLU A 56 -2.32 11.16 -8.90
C GLU A 56 -1.27 11.60 -7.87
N LEU A 57 -0.78 10.69 -7.03
CA LEU A 57 0.26 10.93 -6.03
C LEU A 57 1.63 10.38 -6.44
N ILE A 58 1.74 9.79 -7.63
CA ILE A 58 2.99 9.21 -8.14
C ILE A 58 3.52 10.11 -9.26
N ASP A 59 4.82 10.44 -9.22
CA ASP A 59 5.44 11.31 -10.21
C ASP A 59 6.05 10.52 -11.39
N GLY A 60 5.90 11.08 -12.59
CA GLY A 60 6.65 10.68 -13.79
C GLY A 60 6.40 9.25 -14.25
N ALA A 61 7.44 8.58 -14.75
CA ALA A 61 7.36 7.25 -15.36
C ALA A 61 6.88 6.15 -14.39
N GLU A 62 7.03 6.36 -13.08
CA GLU A 62 6.60 5.40 -12.07
C GLU A 62 5.06 5.38 -11.94
N ALA A 63 4.38 6.47 -12.28
CA ALA A 63 2.91 6.52 -12.28
C ALA A 63 2.32 5.62 -13.37
N GLU A 64 2.92 5.63 -14.56
CA GLU A 64 2.52 4.77 -15.68
C GLU A 64 2.81 3.30 -15.41
N ALA A 65 3.94 3.00 -14.75
CA ALA A 65 4.31 1.64 -14.39
C ALA A 65 3.38 1.04 -13.33
N ALA A 66 2.95 1.85 -12.36
CA ALA A 66 2.10 1.39 -11.26
C ALA A 66 0.64 1.14 -11.69
N ALA A 67 0.21 1.70 -12.83
CA ALA A 67 -1.11 1.48 -13.42
C ALA A 67 -1.23 0.20 -14.30
N ARG A 68 -0.14 -0.53 -14.50
CA ARG A 68 -0.08 -1.77 -15.31
C ARG A 68 0.02 -3.01 -14.42
#